data_AF-A0A255YLF0-F1
#
_entry.id   AF-A0A255YLF0-F1
#
_cell.length_a   1.000
_cell.length_b   1.000
_cell.length_c   1.000
_cell.angle_alpha   90.00
_cell.angle_beta   90.00
_cell.angle_gamma   90.00
#
_symmetry.space_group_name_H-M   'P 1'
#
loop_
_entity.id
_entity.type
_entity.pdbx_description
1 polymer ?
#
loop_
_entity_poly.entity_id
_entity_poly.type
_entity_poly.pdbx_seq_one_letter_code
_entity_poly.pdbx_strand_id
1 'polypeptide(L)' 'MRPTADFYEQQIGLCGRQAEAAGLSNQRAMYLRAQAAWQKLANTEAASQAERAKRQAGQPVA' A
#
# COMPACT_ATOMS: atom_id res chain seq x y z
N MET A 1 12.67 -10.19 -1.27
CA MET A 1 12.51 -8.71 -1.42
C MET A 1 11.28 -8.29 -0.64
N ARG A 2 11.39 -7.31 0.27
CA ARG A 2 10.19 -6.65 0.80
C ARG A 2 9.61 -5.74 -0.29
N PRO A 3 8.29 -5.72 -0.52
CA PRO A 3 7.69 -4.76 -1.44
C PRO A 3 8.02 -3.34 -0.97
N THR A 4 8.44 -2.49 -1.89
CA THR A 4 8.72 -1.07 -1.62
C THR A 4 7.42 -0.27 -1.59
N ALA A 5 7.47 0.95 -1.06
CA ALA A 5 6.32 1.88 -1.12
C ALA A 5 5.79 2.01 -2.56
N ASP A 6 6.69 2.18 -3.52
CA ASP A 6 6.38 2.29 -4.95
C ASP A 6 5.62 1.08 -5.51
N PHE A 7 5.90 -0.13 -5.01
CA PHE A 7 5.16 -1.32 -5.42
C PHE A 7 3.70 -1.22 -5.00
N TYR A 8 3.45 -0.85 -3.74
CA TYR A 8 2.07 -0.71 -3.26
C TYR A 8 1.33 0.41 -3.99
N GLU A 9 1.99 1.54 -4.26
CA GLU A 9 1.40 2.64 -5.04
C GLU A 9 1.02 2.20 -6.46
N GLN A 10 1.89 1.44 -7.13
CA GLN A 10 1.60 0.88 -8.44
C GLN A 10 0.38 -0.05 -8.41
N GLN A 11 0.27 -0.92 -7.40
CA GLN A 11 -0.88 -1.82 -7.25
C GLN A 11 -2.19 -1.05 -6.95
N ILE A 12 -2.14 -0.03 -6.07
CA ILE A 12 -3.28 0.84 -5.76
C ILE A 12 -3.77 1.54 -7.04
N GLY A 13 -2.85 2.12 -7.82
CA GLY A 13 -3.16 2.79 -9.07
C GLY A 13 -3.70 1.83 -10.14
N LEU A 14 -3.13 0.63 -10.24
CA LEU A 14 -3.60 -0.40 -11.18
C LEU A 14 -5.03 -0.84 -10.85
N CYS A 15 -5.33 -1.15 -9.59
CA CYS A 15 -6.68 -1.51 -9.16
C CYS A 15 -7.67 -0.37 -9.38
N GLY A 16 -7.28 0.88 -9.14
CA GLY A 16 -8.10 2.05 -9.44
C GLY A 16 -8.48 2.14 -10.91
N ARG A 17 -7.49 2.10 -11.81
CA ARG A 17 -7.72 2.13 -13.27
C ARG A 17 -8.59 0.97 -13.75
N GLN A 18 -8.39 -0.24 -13.21
CA GLN A 18 -9.22 -1.39 -13.56
C GLN A 18 -10.65 -1.27 -13.03
N ALA A 19 -10.86 -0.66 -11.85
CA ALA A 19 -12.19 -0.36 -11.33
C ALA A 19 -12.95 0.66 -12.20
N GLU A 20 -12.24 1.66 -12.73
CA GLU A 20 -12.79 2.66 -13.65
C GLU A 20 -13.14 2.04 -15.01
N ALA A 21 -12.29 1.16 -15.53
CA ALA A 21 -12.50 0.47 -16.79
C ALA A 21 -13.51 -0.69 -16.72
N ALA A 22 -13.91 -1.12 -15.51
CA ALA A 22 -14.81 -2.25 -15.33
C ALA A 22 -16.23 -1.92 -15.79
N GLY A 23 -16.72 -2.65 -16.80
CA GLY A 23 -18.09 -2.51 -17.31
C GLY A 23 -19.16 -3.16 -16.42
N LEU A 24 -18.77 -4.06 -15.51
CA LEU A 24 -19.67 -4.73 -14.60
C LEU A 24 -19.46 -4.27 -13.15
N SER A 25 -20.56 -4.04 -12.43
CA SER A 25 -20.53 -3.58 -11.05
C SER A 25 -19.82 -4.55 -10.09
N ASN A 26 -19.94 -5.86 -10.32
CA ASN A 26 -19.25 -6.86 -9.52
C ASN A 26 -17.72 -6.80 -9.69
N GLN A 27 -17.27 -6.61 -10.93
CA GLN A 27 -15.86 -6.48 -11.28
C GLN A 27 -15.27 -5.18 -10.72
N ARG A 28 -16.00 -4.07 -10.84
CA ARG A 28 -15.63 -2.80 -10.18
C ARG A 28 -15.47 -2.97 -8.68
N ALA A 29 -16.43 -3.60 -8.01
CA ALA A 29 -16.38 -3.83 -6.57
C ALA A 29 -15.22 -4.75 -6.16
N MET A 30 -14.87 -5.73 -6.99
CA MET A 30 -13.69 -6.57 -6.77
C MET A 30 -12.40 -5.73 -6.80
N TYR A 31 -12.22 -4.90 -7.82
CA TYR A 31 -11.03 -4.06 -7.95
C TYR A 31 -10.93 -3.01 -6.83
N LEU A 32 -12.05 -2.42 -6.40
CA LEU A 32 -12.05 -1.50 -5.26
C LEU A 32 -11.66 -2.20 -3.94
N ARG A 33 -12.12 -3.43 -3.71
CA ARG A 33 -11.69 -4.23 -2.55
C ARG A 33 -10.19 -4.54 -2.60
N ALA A 34 -9.68 -4.90 -3.77
CA ALA A 34 -8.25 -5.13 -3.96
C ALA A 34 -7.45 -3.84 -3.71
N GLN A 35 -7.90 -2.70 -4.23
CA GLN A 35 -7.30 -1.39 -3.99
C GLN A 35 -7.22 -1.08 -2.49
N ALA A 36 -8.32 -1.27 -1.75
CA ALA A 36 -8.35 -1.05 -0.31
C ALA A 36 -7.40 -1.97 0.46
N ALA A 37 -7.26 -3.24 0.03
CA ALA A 37 -6.31 -4.17 0.62
C ALA A 37 -4.85 -3.70 0.41
N TRP A 38 -4.51 -3.24 -0.79
CA TRP A 38 -3.19 -2.68 -1.07
C TRP A 38 -2.91 -1.40 -0.29
N GLN A 39 -3.90 -0.52 -0.15
CA GLN A 39 -3.76 0.69 0.67
C GLN A 39 -3.48 0.35 2.14
N LYS A 40 -4.14 -0.68 2.68
CA LYS A 40 -3.88 -1.15 4.05
C LYS A 40 -2.45 -1.65 4.22
N LEU A 41 -1.92 -2.38 3.24
CA LEU A 41 -0.54 -2.86 3.26
C LEU A 41 0.46 -1.70 3.16
N ALA A 42 0.24 -0.73 2.27
CA ALA A 42 1.05 0.48 2.16
C ALA A 42 1.14 1.22 3.50
N ASN A 43 -0.02 1.45 4.15
CA ASN A 43 -0.09 2.14 5.43
C ASN A 43 0.65 1.38 6.53
N THR A 44 0.56 0.05 6.54
CA THR A 44 1.24 -0.80 7.53
C THR A 44 2.75 -0.75 7.36
N GLU A 45 3.25 -0.76 6.12
CA GLU A 45 4.68 -0.63 5.85
C GLU A 45 5.19 0.77 6.20
N ALA A 46 4.45 1.83 5.85
CA ALA A 46 4.80 3.21 6.21
C ALA A 46 4.90 3.39 7.74
N ALA A 47 3.92 2.88 8.49
CA ALA A 47 3.97 2.88 9.95
C ALA A 47 5.18 2.10 10.49
N SER A 48 5.47 0.93 9.91
CA SER A 48 6.63 0.12 10.29
C SER A 48 7.96 0.83 10.04
N GLN A 49 8.08 1.58 8.95
CA GLN A 49 9.27 2.37 8.63
C GLN A 49 9.42 3.56 9.57
N ALA A 50 8.33 4.27 9.88
CA ALA A 50 8.34 5.36 10.85
C ALA A 50 8.80 4.87 12.24
N GLU A 51 8.33 3.72 12.70
CA GLU A 51 8.75 3.13 13.97
C GLU A 51 10.22 2.68 13.98
N ARG A 52 10.77 2.24 12.84
CA ARG A 52 12.21 1.95 12.73
C ARG A 52 13.04 3.22 12.75
N ALA A 53 12.62 4.26 12.05
CA ALA A 53 13.31 5.56 12.03
C ALA A 53 13.37 6.17 13.44
N LYS A 54 12.28 6.09 14.21
CA LYS A 54 12.25 6.53 15.62
C LYS A 54 13.27 5.77 16.49
N ARG A 55 13.35 4.44 16.33
CA ARG A 55 14.32 3.62 17.07
C ARG A 55 15.76 3.95 16.72
N GLN A 56 16.04 4.19 15.43
CA GLN A 56 17.37 4.58 14.98
C GLN A 56 17.76 5.99 15.45
N ALA A 57 16.80 6.93 15.49
CA ALA A 57 17.02 8.30 15.97
C ALA A 57 17.17 8.39 17.50
N GLY A 58 16.63 7.42 18.25
CA GLY A 58 16.70 7.37 19.72
C GLY A 58 17.83 6.49 20.28
N GLN A 59 18.64 5.85 19.43
CA GLN A 59 19.73 4.99 19.86
C GLN A 59 21.03 5.82 19.92
N PRO A 60 21.60 6.10 21.11
CA PRO A 60 22.93 6.68 21.16
C PRO A 60 23.91 5.66 20.57
N VAL A 61 24.71 6.09 19.60
CA VAL A 61 25.97 5.42 19.26
C VAL A 61 26.80 5.42 20.54
N ALA A 62 26.99 4.22 21.10
CA ALA A 62 27.94 3.98 22.18
C ALA A 62 29.36 3.94 21.63
#